data_AF-A0A3E1D7L9-F1
#
_entry.id   AF-A0A3E1D7L9-F1
#
_cell.length_a   1.000
_cell.length_b   1.000
_cell.length_c   1.000
_cell.angle_alpha   90.00
_cell.angle_beta   90.00
_cell.angle_gamma   90.00
#
_symmetry.space_group_name_H-M   'P 1'
#
loop_
_entity.id
_entity.type
_entity.pdbx_description
1 polymer ?
#
loop_
_entity_poly.entity_id
_entity_poly.type
_entity_poly.pdbx_seq_one_letter_code
_entity_poly.pdbx_strand_id
1 'polypeptide(L)'
;MALRQCPKRLWLEVHRPDLRKDSATTQASFQIGFQVGDIAQRIYDPEGRGVVIDLQNEGFNRAFERSAELLHSAQPIFEAGFSSAGALAFADVMLPKQQDGKQVWRMVEVNPLPA
;
A
#
# COMPACT_ATOMS: atom_id res chain seq x y z
N MET A 1 -15.75 -13.70 3.29
CA MET A 1 -15.85 -12.63 2.28
C MET A 1 -14.43 -12.06 2.14
N ALA A 2 -13.73 -12.09 1.02
CA ALA A 2 -14.13 -11.53 -0.27
C ALA A 2 -13.14 -11.89 -1.39
N LEU A 3 -13.64 -12.47 -2.48
CA LEU A 3 -13.08 -12.34 -3.82
C LEU A 3 -13.61 -11.01 -4.41
N ARG A 4 -13.10 -9.86 -3.95
CA ARG A 4 -13.63 -8.53 -4.29
C ARG A 4 -13.21 -8.03 -5.68
N GLN A 5 -12.33 -8.75 -6.35
CA GLN A 5 -11.87 -8.43 -7.69
C GLN A 5 -12.51 -9.37 -8.70
N CYS A 6 -13.00 -8.84 -9.82
CA CYS A 6 -13.43 -9.65 -10.95
C CYS A 6 -12.23 -10.54 -11.37
N PRO A 7 -12.35 -11.88 -11.41
CA PRO A 7 -11.25 -12.78 -11.75
C PRO A 7 -10.62 -12.44 -13.11
N LYS A 8 -11.43 -11.93 -14.04
CA LYS A 8 -10.98 -11.47 -15.36
C LYS A 8 -10.08 -10.25 -15.27
N ARG A 9 -10.36 -9.30 -14.37
CA ARG A 9 -9.53 -8.11 -14.19
C ARG A 9 -8.17 -8.49 -13.60
N LEU A 10 -8.17 -9.30 -12.54
CA LEU A 10 -6.94 -9.79 -11.92
C LEU A 10 -6.07 -10.56 -12.92
N TRP A 11 -6.68 -11.42 -13.75
CA TRP A 11 -5.96 -12.14 -14.79
C TRP A 11 -5.36 -11.21 -15.85
N LEU A 12 -6.09 -10.17 -16.28
CA LEU A 12 -5.56 -9.18 -17.23
C LEU A 12 -4.43 -8.35 -16.63
N GLU A 13 -4.52 -7.96 -15.35
CA GLU A 13 -3.45 -7.24 -14.65
C GLU A 13 -2.14 -8.03 -14.61
N VAL A 14 -2.21 -9.36 -14.43
CA VAL A 14 -1.03 -10.22 -14.35
C VAL A 14 -0.53 -10.66 -15.74
N HIS A 15 -1.43 -10.98 -16.66
CA HIS A 15 -1.06 -11.67 -17.91
C HIS A 15 -1.17 -10.83 -19.18
N ARG A 16 -2.05 -9.81 -19.22
CA ARG A 16 -2.35 -9.00 -20.44
C ARG A 16 -2.74 -7.56 -20.11
N PRO A 17 -1.82 -6.76 -19.53
CA PRO A 17 -2.13 -5.40 -19.08
C PRO A 17 -2.52 -4.46 -20.23
N ASP A 18 -2.07 -4.75 -21.46
CA ASP A 18 -2.38 -4.03 -22.70
C ASP A 18 -3.86 -4.05 -23.09
N LEU A 19 -4.62 -5.03 -22.61
CA LEU A 19 -6.04 -5.20 -22.91
C LEU A 19 -6.95 -4.66 -21.81
N ARG A 20 -6.39 -4.06 -20.76
CA ARG A 20 -7.17 -3.45 -19.68
C ARG A 20 -7.84 -2.18 -20.21
N LYS A 21 -9.17 -2.14 -20.14
CA LYS A 21 -9.97 -0.93 -20.36
C LYS A 21 -10.57 -0.50 -19.03
N ASP A 22 -10.04 0.57 -18.46
CA ASP A 22 -10.61 1.18 -17.27
C ASP A 22 -11.77 2.09 -17.69
N SER A 23 -12.94 1.91 -17.07
CA SER A 23 -14.07 2.82 -17.27
C SER A 23 -13.81 4.15 -16.59
N ALA A 24 -14.50 5.22 -17.01
CA ALA A 24 -14.41 6.52 -16.33
C ALA A 24 -14.71 6.42 -14.82
N THR A 25 -15.66 5.55 -14.44
CA THR A 25 -15.97 5.25 -13.04
C THR A 25 -14.79 4.59 -12.30
N THR A 26 -14.06 3.69 -12.97
CA THR A 26 -12.86 3.04 -12.41
C THR A 26 -11.73 4.03 -12.19
N GLN A 27 -11.51 4.96 -13.13
CA GLN A 27 -10.53 6.04 -12.97
C GLN A 27 -10.88 7.01 -11.85
N ALA A 28 -12.17 7.36 -11.69
CA ALA A 28 -12.62 8.16 -10.55
C ALA A 28 -12.34 7.47 -9.22
N SER A 29 -12.59 6.16 -9.12
CA SER A 29 -12.26 5.38 -7.91
C SER A 29 -10.76 5.38 -7.60
N PHE A 30 -9.88 5.30 -8.63
CA PHE A 30 -8.43 5.43 -8.41
C PHE A 30 -8.04 6.81 -7.89
N GLN A 31 -8.60 7.88 -8.45
CA GLN A 31 -8.34 9.24 -7.97
C GLN A 31 -8.75 9.42 -6.51
N ILE A 32 -9.91 8.89 -6.12
CA ILE A 32 -10.35 8.90 -4.72
C ILE A 32 -9.37 8.11 -3.86
N GLY A 33 -8.89 6.95 -4.32
CA GLY A 33 -7.86 6.17 -3.62
C GLY A 33 -6.59 6.97 -3.34
N PHE A 34 -6.06 7.67 -4.35
CA PHE A 34 -4.87 8.53 -4.18
C PHE A 34 -5.12 9.65 -3.16
N GLN A 35 -6.28 10.33 -3.25
CA GLN A 35 -6.64 11.38 -2.29
C GLN A 35 -6.74 10.86 -0.85
N VAL A 36 -7.29 9.66 -0.68
CA VAL A 36 -7.38 9.00 0.63
C VAL A 36 -5.99 8.64 1.16
N GLY A 37 -5.09 8.16 0.31
CA GLY A 37 -3.68 7.94 0.66
C GLY A 37 -2.98 9.22 1.11
N ASP A 38 -3.17 10.33 0.40
CA ASP A 38 -2.63 11.64 0.79
C ASP A 38 -3.17 12.12 2.15
N ILE A 39 -4.46 11.89 2.41
CA ILE A 39 -5.08 12.20 3.71
C ILE A 39 -4.49 11.32 4.81
N ALA A 40 -4.34 10.01 4.55
CA ALA A 40 -3.73 9.09 5.50
C ALA A 40 -2.31 9.53 5.88
N GLN A 41 -1.51 9.97 4.91
CA GLN A 41 -0.18 10.54 5.18
C GLN A 41 -0.25 11.75 6.13
N ARG A 42 -1.16 12.71 5.88
CA ARG A 42 -1.31 13.88 6.75
C ARG A 42 -1.76 13.54 8.18
N ILE A 43 -2.60 12.52 8.33
CA ILE A 43 -3.13 12.09 9.64
C ILE A 43 -2.06 11.31 10.41
N TYR A 44 -1.36 10.40 9.75
CA TYR A 44 -0.48 9.43 10.37
C TYR A 44 0.99 9.85 10.42
N ASP A 45 1.37 10.86 9.64
CA ASP A 45 2.69 11.47 9.65
C ASP A 45 2.61 13.01 9.72
N PRO A 46 2.12 13.57 10.85
CA PRO A 46 2.01 15.02 11.01
C PRO A 46 3.37 15.73 11.07
N GLU A 47 4.44 14.99 11.37
CA GLU A 47 5.81 15.51 11.46
C GLU A 47 6.58 15.43 10.13
N GLY A 48 6.02 14.79 9.10
CA GLY A 48 6.65 14.66 7.79
C GLY A 48 7.91 13.78 7.79
N ARG A 49 7.97 12.77 8.67
CA ARG A 49 9.11 11.83 8.79
C ARG A 49 8.87 10.49 8.11
N GLY A 50 7.65 10.25 7.65
CA GLY A 50 7.23 9.02 7.02
C GLY A 50 7.82 8.84 5.62
N VAL A 51 7.84 7.60 5.17
CA VAL A 51 8.33 7.24 3.83
C VAL A 51 7.25 6.50 3.07
N VAL A 52 7.00 6.94 1.84
CA VAL A 52 6.12 6.25 0.89
C VAL A 52 6.97 5.33 0.02
N ILE A 53 6.58 4.07 -0.08
CA ILE A 53 7.16 3.12 -1.02
C ILE A 53 6.48 3.29 -2.37
N ASP A 54 7.24 3.66 -3.40
CA ASP A 54 6.69 3.92 -4.72
C ASP A 54 6.77 2.66 -5.59
N LEU A 55 5.75 1.80 -5.47
CA LEU A 55 5.72 0.54 -6.22
C LEU A 55 5.76 0.75 -7.73
N GLN A 56 5.21 1.86 -8.25
CA GLN A 56 5.15 2.11 -9.70
C GLN A 56 6.53 2.40 -10.27
N ASN A 57 7.36 3.13 -9.54
CA ASN A 57 8.70 3.50 -9.99
C ASN A 57 9.77 2.50 -9.55
N GLU A 58 9.63 1.85 -8.39
CA GLU A 58 10.64 0.96 -7.82
C GLU A 58 10.47 -0.51 -8.24
N GLY A 59 9.24 -0.93 -8.53
CA GLY A 59 8.90 -2.33 -8.76
C GLY A 59 8.93 -3.18 -7.48
N PHE A 60 8.32 -4.37 -7.56
CA PHE A 60 8.06 -5.24 -6.40
C PHE A 60 9.30 -5.59 -5.58
N ASN A 61 10.38 -6.06 -6.21
CA ASN A 61 11.57 -6.53 -5.50
C ASN A 61 12.19 -5.41 -4.64
N ARG A 62 12.35 -4.23 -5.24
CA ARG A 62 12.94 -3.08 -4.56
C ARG A 62 12.02 -2.52 -3.48
N ALA A 63 10.70 -2.53 -3.72
CA ALA A 63 9.72 -2.17 -2.70
C ALA A 63 9.82 -3.06 -1.46
N PHE A 64 10.06 -4.37 -1.63
CA PHE A 64 10.25 -5.31 -0.51
C PHE A 64 11.56 -5.08 0.24
N GLU A 65 12.67 -4.91 -0.49
CA GLU A 65 13.98 -4.61 0.11
C GLU A 65 13.92 -3.33 0.93
N ARG A 66 13.39 -2.25 0.34
CA ARG A 66 13.26 -0.95 1.00
C ARG A 66 12.31 -1.00 2.20
N SER A 67 11.21 -1.74 2.10
CA SER A 67 10.30 -1.96 3.23
C SER A 67 11.03 -2.66 4.39
N ALA A 68 11.81 -3.70 4.10
CA ALA A 68 12.60 -4.43 5.10
C ALA A 68 13.67 -3.54 5.77
N GLU A 69 14.35 -2.67 5.01
CA GLU A 69 15.28 -1.69 5.55
C GLU A 69 14.56 -0.72 6.50
N LEU A 70 13.44 -0.16 6.08
CA LEU A 70 12.66 0.82 6.85
C LEU A 70 12.06 0.23 8.13
N LEU A 71 11.81 -1.08 8.20
CA LEU A 71 11.35 -1.73 9.44
C LEU A 71 12.35 -1.61 10.60
N HIS A 72 13.63 -1.36 10.31
CA HIS A 72 14.66 -1.10 11.31
C HIS A 72 14.72 0.37 11.76
N SER A 73 13.99 1.25 11.07
CA SER A 73 13.81 2.66 11.44
C SER A 73 12.56 2.83 12.32
N ALA A 74 12.44 3.96 13.02
CA ALA A 74 11.29 4.29 13.86
C ALA A 74 10.38 5.34 13.22
N GLN A 75 10.18 5.30 11.90
CA GLN A 75 9.33 6.24 11.17
C GLN A 75 8.13 5.53 10.50
N PRO A 76 7.00 6.24 10.26
CA PRO A 76 5.88 5.70 9.49
C PRO A 76 6.30 5.23 8.10
N ILE A 77 5.72 4.12 7.64
CA ILE A 77 5.93 3.61 6.28
C ILE A 77 4.56 3.49 5.61
N PHE A 78 4.43 4.05 4.41
CA PHE A 78 3.21 3.97 3.61
C PHE A 78 3.43 3.04 2.43
N GLU A 79 2.41 2.25 2.09
CA GLU A 79 2.43 1.26 1.00
C GLU A 79 3.54 0.20 1.19
N ALA A 80 3.82 -0.19 2.44
CA ALA A 80 4.90 -1.12 2.77
C ALA A 80 4.65 -2.50 2.16
N GLY A 81 5.62 -3.03 1.42
CA GLY A 81 5.52 -4.31 0.74
C GLY A 81 6.18 -5.44 1.52
N PHE A 82 5.53 -6.60 1.52
CA PHE A 82 6.01 -7.83 2.14
C PHE A 82 5.91 -9.00 1.16
N SER A 83 6.88 -9.90 1.21
CA SER A 83 6.83 -11.17 0.50
C SER A 83 7.24 -12.33 1.42
N SER A 84 6.55 -13.46 1.30
CA SER A 84 6.87 -14.68 2.03
C SER A 84 6.27 -15.90 1.34
N ALA A 85 7.07 -16.94 1.12
CA ALA A 85 6.64 -18.21 0.53
C ALA A 85 5.80 -18.08 -0.76
N GLY A 86 6.12 -17.10 -1.61
CA GLY A 86 5.40 -16.81 -2.86
C GLY A 86 4.13 -15.97 -2.70
N ALA A 87 3.73 -15.61 -1.48
CA ALA A 87 2.67 -14.64 -1.20
C ALA A 87 3.25 -13.23 -1.13
N LEU A 88 2.52 -12.26 -1.69
CA LEU A 88 2.83 -10.83 -1.65
C LEU A 88 1.71 -10.10 -0.90
N ALA A 89 2.07 -9.14 -0.06
CA ALA A 89 1.13 -8.30 0.67
C ALA A 89 1.64 -6.87 0.74
N PHE A 90 0.71 -5.92 0.75
CA PHE A 90 0.99 -4.50 0.92
C PHE A 90 0.14 -3.96 2.06
N ALA A 91 0.72 -3.05 2.83
CA ALA A 91 0.03 -2.35 3.91
C ALA A 91 -0.02 -0.86 3.59
N ASP A 92 -1.23 -0.27 3.60
CA ASP A 92 -1.41 1.17 3.33
C ASP A 92 -0.60 2.02 4.31
N VAL A 93 -0.62 1.67 5.61
CA VAL A 93 0.16 2.36 6.64
C VAL A 93 0.74 1.39 7.68
N MET A 94 2.03 1.52 7.95
CA MET A 94 2.77 0.88 9.03
C MET A 94 3.26 1.94 10.00
N LEU A 95 2.75 1.91 11.24
CA LEU A 95 3.10 2.86 12.29
C LEU A 95 4.03 2.22 13.33
N PRO A 96 5.22 2.80 13.59
CA PRO A 96 6.08 2.32 14.65
C PRO A 96 5.47 2.66 16.01
N LYS A 97 5.56 1.74 16.95
CA LYS A 97 5.18 1.91 18.34
C LYS A 97 6.27 1.34 19.24
N GLN A 98 6.37 1.88 20.45
CA GLN A 98 7.20 1.30 21.50
C GLN A 98 6.30 0.55 22.47
N GLN A 99 6.61 -0.72 22.72
CA GLN A 99 5.93 -1.55 23.70
C GLN A 99 6.99 -2.37 24.45
N ASP A 100 7.00 -2.24 25.78
CA ASP A 100 7.96 -2.92 26.67
C ASP A 100 9.44 -2.74 26.24
N GLY A 101 9.79 -1.53 25.80
CA GLY A 101 11.14 -1.19 25.33
C GLY A 101 11.52 -1.79 23.98
N LYS A 102 10.58 -2.41 23.27
CA LYS A 102 10.77 -2.98 21.94
C LYS A 102 9.93 -2.21 20.92
N GLN A 103 10.49 -2.06 19.72
CA GLN A 103 9.75 -1.56 18.59
C GLN A 103 8.77 -2.63 18.09
N VAL A 104 7.50 -2.24 17.99
CA VAL A 104 6.41 -3.01 17.41
C VAL A 104 5.71 -2.19 16.33
N TRP A 105 4.98 -2.84 15.45
CA TRP A 105 4.32 -2.17 14.33
C TRP A 105 2.81 -2.31 14.39
N ARG A 106 2.10 -1.21 14.18
CA ARG A 106 0.65 -1.21 13.94
C ARG A 106 0.40 -1.04 12.45
N MET A 107 -0.22 -2.05 11.85
CA MET A 107 -0.68 -2.01 10.46
C MET A 107 -2.10 -1.42 10.39
N VAL A 108 -2.35 -0.54 9.41
CA VAL A 108 -3.65 0.10 9.16
C VAL A 108 -3.98 0.01 7.67
N GLU A 109 -5.19 -0.46 7.37
CA GLU A 109 -5.82 -0.44 6.05
C GLU A 109 -6.75 0.78 5.94
N VAL A 110 -6.74 1.45 4.80
CA VAL A 110 -7.56 2.61 4.50
C VAL A 110 -8.43 2.32 3.27
N ASN A 111 -9.69 1.96 3.53
CA ASN A 111 -10.64 1.65 2.47
C ASN A 111 -11.47 2.90 2.10
N PRO A 112 -11.45 3.37 0.84
CA PRO A 112 -12.31 4.46 0.41
C PRO A 112 -13.78 4.06 0.51
N LEU A 113 -14.61 4.97 1.04
CA LEU A 113 -16.07 4.84 0.98
C LEU A 113 -16.56 5.41 -0.36
N PRO A 114 -17.60 4.83 -0.97
CA PRO A 114 -18.24 5.47 -2.12
C PRO A 114 -18.81 6.83 -1.68
N ALA A 115 -18.51 7.87 -2.47
CA ALA A 115 -19.10 9.19 -2.33
C ALA A 115 -20.61 9.17 -2.65
#